data_AF-A0A7C4RDP6-F1
#
_entry.id   AF-A0A7C4RDP6-F1
#
_cell.length_a   1.000
_cell.length_b   1.000
_cell.length_c   1.000
_cell.angle_alpha   90.00
_cell.angle_beta   90.00
_cell.angle_gamma   90.00
#
_symmetry.space_group_name_H-M   'P 1'
#
loop_
_entity.id
_entity.type
_entity.pdbx_description
1 polymer ?
#
loop_
_entity_poly.entity_id
_entity_poly.type
_entity_poly.pdbx_seq_one_letter_code
_entity_poly.pdbx_strand_id
1 'polypeptide(L)'
;MSQSTAESNTRRAFERIITRIRPLTPARLAEADAKDIEEALRVAGLYKNKTVIIKRLSSMILEKFNGKLDFIYSLPLSEARENLLKLPGVGPKTADILLLFCARRPVLPIDTHVNRVSKRLGLVPMSEKRYEVIRSRLESLYNPEEYFAVHMLFIALGRTFCRALKPLCPKCPLRELCPSAVGYKEKSPQ
;
A
#
# COMPACT_ATOMS: atom_id res chain seq x y z
N MET A 1 -6.98 -5.34 -3.51
CA MET A 1 -7.65 -6.15 -2.45
C MET A 1 -7.38 -5.67 -1.03
N SER A 2 -6.17 -5.18 -0.71
CA SER A 2 -5.78 -4.72 0.64
C SER A 2 -6.33 -3.36 1.07
N GLN A 3 -6.87 -2.55 0.14
CA GLN A 3 -7.44 -1.26 0.47
C GLN A 3 -8.63 -1.43 1.42
N SER A 4 -8.56 -0.75 2.57
CA SER A 4 -9.57 -0.81 3.64
C SER A 4 -9.87 -2.25 4.10
N THR A 5 -8.85 -3.10 4.16
CA THR A 5 -9.01 -4.51 4.53
C THR A 5 -7.82 -4.98 5.36
N ALA A 6 -8.10 -5.71 6.43
CA ALA A 6 -7.06 -6.33 7.24
C ALA A 6 -6.21 -7.30 6.40
N GLU A 7 -4.92 -7.42 6.75
CA GLU A 7 -3.97 -8.27 6.01
C GLU A 7 -4.41 -9.74 5.98
N SER A 8 -4.89 -10.27 7.11
CA SER A 8 -5.43 -11.63 7.23
C SER A 8 -6.59 -11.90 6.25
N ASN A 9 -7.53 -10.95 6.15
CA ASN A 9 -8.67 -11.06 5.24
C ASN A 9 -8.26 -10.88 3.78
N THR A 10 -7.26 -10.03 3.50
CA THR A 10 -6.68 -9.89 2.16
C THR A 10 -6.08 -11.20 1.69
N ARG A 11 -5.29 -11.87 2.55
CA ARG A 11 -4.67 -13.17 2.24
C ARG A 11 -5.73 -14.23 1.95
N ARG A 12 -6.73 -14.37 2.83
CA ARG A 12 -7.84 -15.31 2.65
C ARG A 12 -8.62 -15.06 1.36
N ALA A 13 -8.88 -13.80 1.01
CA ALA A 13 -9.56 -13.46 -0.24
C ALA A 13 -8.73 -13.83 -1.47
N PHE A 14 -7.41 -13.60 -1.43
CA PHE A 14 -6.50 -13.99 -2.51
C PHE A 14 -6.43 -15.51 -2.70
N GLU A 15 -6.31 -16.27 -1.60
CA GLU A 15 -6.34 -17.74 -1.63
C GLU A 15 -7.65 -18.26 -2.24
N ARG A 16 -8.79 -17.68 -1.85
CA ARG A 16 -10.11 -18.03 -2.42
C ARG A 16 -10.19 -17.73 -3.91
N ILE A 17 -9.65 -16.59 -4.35
CA ILE A 17 -9.60 -16.23 -5.78
C ILE A 17 -8.78 -17.26 -6.56
N ILE A 18 -7.57 -17.60 -6.10
CA ILE A 18 -6.70 -18.56 -6.80
C ILE A 18 -7.37 -19.93 -6.95
N THR A 19 -8.08 -20.37 -5.90
CA THR A 19 -8.76 -21.66 -5.92
C THR A 19 -9.97 -21.67 -6.85
N ARG A 20 -10.74 -20.57 -6.90
CA ARG A 20 -11.94 -20.46 -7.75
C ARG A 20 -11.63 -20.09 -9.21
N ILE A 21 -10.61 -19.29 -9.45
CA ILE A 21 -10.29 -18.70 -10.75
C ILE A 21 -8.86 -19.09 -11.10
N ARG A 22 -8.73 -20.20 -11.82
CA ARG A 22 -7.45 -20.75 -12.31
C ARG A 22 -7.45 -20.84 -13.85
N PRO A 23 -6.33 -20.53 -14.53
CA PRO A 23 -5.15 -19.83 -13.98
C PRO A 23 -5.49 -18.37 -13.60
N LEU A 24 -4.80 -17.83 -12.59
CA LEU A 24 -4.98 -16.43 -12.18
C LEU A 24 -4.31 -15.52 -13.21
N THR A 25 -5.10 -15.05 -14.18
CA THR A 25 -4.65 -14.19 -15.29
C THR A 25 -5.67 -13.08 -15.54
N PRO A 26 -5.27 -11.95 -16.16
CA PRO A 26 -6.22 -10.92 -16.55
C PRO A 26 -7.35 -11.45 -17.45
N ALA A 27 -7.05 -12.32 -18.43
CA ALA A 27 -8.05 -12.95 -19.28
C ALA A 27 -9.11 -13.70 -18.47
N ARG A 28 -8.67 -14.61 -17.58
CA ARG A 28 -9.59 -15.39 -16.75
C ARG A 28 -10.38 -14.53 -15.76
N LEU A 29 -9.79 -13.48 -15.20
CA LEU A 29 -10.49 -12.56 -14.30
C LEU A 29 -11.53 -11.68 -15.03
N ALA A 30 -11.26 -11.28 -16.27
CA ALA A 30 -12.20 -10.52 -17.08
C ALA A 30 -13.44 -11.37 -17.47
N GLU A 31 -13.23 -12.64 -17.80
CA GLU A 31 -14.28 -13.57 -18.22
C GLU A 31 -15.07 -14.18 -17.05
N ALA A 32 -14.45 -14.38 -15.89
CA ALA A 32 -15.07 -15.06 -14.74
C ALA A 32 -16.42 -14.43 -14.33
N ASP A 33 -17.38 -15.25 -13.89
CA ASP A 33 -18.64 -14.74 -13.35
C ASP A 33 -18.34 -13.78 -12.18
N ALA A 34 -19.01 -12.63 -12.17
CA ALA A 34 -18.89 -11.67 -11.10
C ALA A 34 -19.22 -12.30 -9.73
N LYS A 35 -20.20 -13.22 -9.69
CA LYS A 35 -20.58 -13.93 -8.45
C LYS A 35 -19.43 -14.74 -7.86
N ASP A 36 -18.59 -15.34 -8.70
CA ASP A 36 -17.45 -16.12 -8.23
C ASP A 36 -16.37 -15.24 -7.59
N ILE A 37 -16.11 -14.09 -8.20
CA ILE A 37 -15.18 -13.09 -7.66
C ILE A 37 -15.75 -12.50 -6.35
N GLU A 38 -17.04 -12.14 -6.33
CA GLU A 38 -17.70 -11.59 -5.15
C GLU A 38 -17.63 -12.54 -3.95
N GLU A 39 -17.92 -13.83 -4.18
CA GLU A 39 -17.88 -14.84 -3.12
C GLU A 39 -16.46 -15.06 -2.59
N ALA A 40 -15.46 -15.03 -3.47
CA ALA A 40 -14.06 -15.08 -3.07
C ALA A 40 -13.66 -13.87 -2.20
N LEU A 41 -14.17 -12.69 -2.54
CA LEU A 41 -13.86 -11.41 -1.88
C LEU A 41 -14.70 -11.11 -0.65
N ARG A 42 -15.75 -11.88 -0.35
CA ARG A 42 -16.70 -11.60 0.72
C ARG A 42 -16.03 -11.34 2.07
N VAL A 43 -14.99 -12.12 2.38
CA VAL A 43 -14.18 -11.99 3.62
C VAL A 43 -13.37 -10.69 3.70
N ALA A 44 -13.11 -10.05 2.56
CA ALA A 44 -12.35 -8.81 2.48
C ALA A 44 -13.25 -7.55 2.51
N GLY A 45 -14.58 -7.70 2.51
CA GLY A 45 -15.52 -6.58 2.46
C GLY A 45 -15.43 -5.76 1.16
N LEU A 46 -16.42 -4.88 0.95
CA LEU A 46 -16.56 -4.08 -0.29
C LEU A 46 -16.50 -4.94 -1.57
N TYR A 47 -16.94 -6.19 -1.47
CA TYR A 47 -16.69 -7.22 -2.48
C TYR A 47 -17.34 -6.89 -3.84
N LYS A 48 -18.52 -6.26 -3.84
CA LYS A 48 -19.18 -5.79 -5.08
C LYS A 48 -18.31 -4.78 -5.83
N ASN A 49 -17.92 -3.71 -5.16
CA ASN A 49 -17.06 -2.67 -5.75
C ASN A 49 -15.70 -3.22 -6.17
N LYS A 50 -15.09 -4.07 -5.33
CA LYS A 50 -13.81 -4.71 -5.67
C LYS A 50 -13.92 -5.63 -6.89
N THR A 51 -15.04 -6.34 -7.05
CA THR A 51 -15.30 -7.18 -8.22
C THR A 51 -15.37 -6.34 -9.49
N VAL A 52 -16.15 -5.27 -9.48
CA VAL A 52 -16.24 -4.32 -10.61
C VAL A 52 -14.84 -3.80 -10.97
N ILE A 53 -14.07 -3.37 -9.98
CA ILE A 53 -12.70 -2.87 -10.18
C ILE A 53 -11.79 -3.96 -10.75
N ILE A 54 -11.80 -5.18 -10.21
CA ILE A 54 -10.94 -6.28 -10.67
C ILE A 54 -11.24 -6.66 -12.12
N LYS A 55 -12.52 -6.79 -12.49
CA LYS A 55 -12.90 -7.09 -13.87
C LYS A 55 -12.46 -5.97 -14.81
N ARG A 56 -12.76 -4.71 -14.47
CA ARG A 56 -12.37 -3.55 -15.28
C ARG A 56 -10.86 -3.41 -15.42
N LEU A 57 -10.12 -3.62 -14.33
CA LEU A 57 -8.66 -3.63 -14.32
C LEU A 57 -8.12 -4.70 -15.26
N SER A 58 -8.69 -5.91 -15.19
CA SER A 58 -8.26 -7.04 -16.00
C SER A 58 -8.50 -6.80 -17.49
N SER A 59 -9.68 -6.29 -17.87
CA SER A 59 -9.98 -5.90 -19.26
C SER A 59 -9.02 -4.81 -19.75
N MET A 60 -8.78 -3.77 -18.94
CA MET A 60 -7.87 -2.67 -19.32
C MET A 60 -6.42 -3.15 -19.52
N ILE A 61 -5.97 -4.12 -18.70
CA ILE A 61 -4.63 -4.72 -18.85
C ILE A 61 -4.52 -5.51 -20.15
N LEU A 62 -5.56 -6.23 -20.55
CA LEU A 62 -5.59 -6.95 -21.84
C LEU A 62 -5.56 -5.98 -23.01
N GLU A 63 -6.46 -4.99 -23.01
CA GLU A 63 -6.66 -4.06 -24.13
C GLU A 63 -5.47 -3.11 -24.34
N LYS A 64 -4.92 -2.55 -23.25
CA LYS A 64 -3.91 -1.48 -23.34
C LYS A 64 -2.48 -1.94 -23.15
N PHE A 65 -2.28 -3.09 -22.51
CA PHE A 65 -0.96 -3.55 -22.10
C PHE A 65 -0.69 -5.01 -22.49
N ASN A 66 -1.48 -5.55 -23.42
CA ASN A 66 -1.34 -6.91 -23.95
C ASN A 66 -1.24 -7.99 -22.86
N GLY A 67 -2.02 -7.81 -21.78
CA GLY A 67 -2.10 -8.75 -20.67
C GLY A 67 -0.95 -8.67 -19.66
N LYS A 68 0.01 -7.74 -19.81
CA LYS A 68 1.23 -7.65 -18.97
C LYS A 68 1.42 -6.24 -18.42
N LEU A 69 2.28 -6.10 -17.41
CA LEU A 69 2.65 -4.81 -16.83
C LEU A 69 4.15 -4.52 -17.00
N ASP A 70 4.78 -5.08 -18.04
CA ASP A 70 6.24 -5.01 -18.22
C ASP A 70 6.78 -3.56 -18.37
N PHE A 71 5.90 -2.63 -18.72
CA PHE A 71 6.21 -1.20 -18.81
C PHE A 71 6.77 -0.61 -17.50
N ILE A 72 6.50 -1.22 -16.34
CA ILE A 72 7.08 -0.76 -15.06
C ILE A 72 8.60 -0.93 -15.02
N TYR A 73 9.14 -1.87 -15.81
CA TYR A 73 10.57 -2.16 -15.91
C TYR A 73 11.24 -1.39 -17.05
N SER A 74 10.53 -1.10 -18.14
CA SER A 74 11.13 -0.51 -19.34
C SER A 74 10.96 1.01 -19.44
N LEU A 75 9.84 1.58 -19.00
CA LEU A 75 9.59 3.03 -19.12
C LEU A 75 10.33 3.84 -18.04
N PRO A 76 10.59 5.14 -18.29
CA PRO A 76 11.02 6.07 -17.25
C PRO A 76 10.05 6.07 -16.05
N LEU A 77 10.57 6.32 -14.85
CA LEU A 77 9.80 6.25 -13.60
C LEU A 77 8.51 7.08 -13.65
N SER A 78 8.57 8.30 -14.15
CA SER A 78 7.41 9.20 -14.27
C SER A 78 6.31 8.61 -15.15
N GLU A 79 6.67 8.11 -16.33
CA GLU A 79 5.73 7.53 -17.30
C GLU A 79 5.14 6.20 -16.80
N ALA A 80 5.98 5.33 -16.23
CA ALA A 80 5.53 4.08 -15.61
C ALA A 80 4.51 4.36 -14.49
N ARG A 81 4.79 5.37 -13.65
CA ARG A 81 3.88 5.79 -12.58
C ARG A 81 2.57 6.34 -13.12
N GLU A 82 2.62 7.19 -14.14
CA GLU A 82 1.43 7.75 -14.77
C GLU A 82 0.53 6.65 -15.36
N ASN A 83 1.13 5.66 -16.04
CA ASN A 83 0.39 4.52 -16.57
C ASN A 83 -0.26 3.67 -15.48
N LEU A 84 0.42 3.43 -14.36
CA LEU A 84 -0.16 2.75 -13.21
C LEU A 84 -1.33 3.54 -12.62
N LEU A 85 -1.23 4.87 -12.49
CA LEU A 85 -2.29 5.72 -11.95
C LEU A 85 -3.55 5.79 -12.82
N LYS A 86 -3.43 5.48 -14.11
CA LYS A 86 -4.59 5.37 -15.02
C LYS A 86 -5.39 4.07 -14.81
N LEU A 87 -4.83 3.09 -14.10
CA LEU A 87 -5.49 1.80 -13.86
C LEU A 87 -6.58 1.94 -12.77
N PRO A 88 -7.78 1.34 -12.98
CA PRO A 88 -8.87 1.44 -12.02
C PRO A 88 -8.49 0.79 -10.68
N GLY A 89 -8.71 1.51 -9.59
CA GLY A 89 -8.37 1.04 -8.24
C GLY A 89 -6.88 1.13 -7.88
N VAL A 90 -6.03 1.68 -8.75
CA VAL A 90 -4.62 1.95 -8.48
C VAL A 90 -4.43 3.42 -8.13
N GLY A 91 -4.35 3.72 -6.82
CA GLY A 91 -3.96 5.04 -6.33
C GLY A 91 -2.44 5.20 -6.17
N PRO A 92 -1.96 6.40 -5.80
CA PRO A 92 -0.53 6.72 -5.64
C PRO A 92 0.25 5.69 -4.81
N LYS A 93 -0.29 5.32 -3.64
CA LYS A 93 0.35 4.29 -2.79
C LYS A 93 0.53 2.95 -3.50
N THR A 94 -0.48 2.49 -4.23
CA THR A 94 -0.41 1.19 -4.93
C THR A 94 0.57 1.25 -6.08
N ALA A 95 0.55 2.33 -6.86
CA ALA A 95 1.51 2.55 -7.95
C ALA A 95 2.95 2.55 -7.41
N ASP A 96 3.21 3.32 -6.36
CA ASP A 96 4.53 3.46 -5.77
C ASP A 96 5.03 2.13 -5.16
N ILE A 97 4.14 1.33 -4.54
CA ILE A 97 4.49 -0.01 -4.05
C ILE A 97 4.93 -0.91 -5.21
N LEU A 98 4.21 -0.94 -6.33
CA LEU A 98 4.57 -1.78 -7.47
C LEU A 98 5.93 -1.35 -8.04
N LEU A 99 6.17 -0.05 -8.18
CA LEU A 99 7.42 0.49 -8.70
C LEU A 99 8.61 0.19 -7.78
N LEU A 100 8.44 0.37 -6.47
CA LEU A 100 9.51 0.10 -5.50
C LEU A 100 9.78 -1.41 -5.36
N PHE A 101 8.74 -2.23 -5.16
CA PHE A 101 8.93 -3.65 -4.83
C PHE A 101 9.19 -4.52 -6.04
N CYS A 102 8.48 -4.30 -7.16
CA CYS A 102 8.62 -5.13 -8.35
C CYS A 102 9.75 -4.59 -9.23
N ALA A 103 9.70 -3.30 -9.57
CA ALA A 103 10.63 -2.69 -10.52
C ALA A 103 11.89 -2.05 -9.89
N ARG A 104 12.05 -2.14 -8.56
CA ARG A 104 13.19 -1.56 -7.80
C ARG A 104 13.44 -0.09 -8.14
N ARG A 105 12.39 0.67 -8.43
CA ARG A 105 12.49 2.10 -8.75
C ARG A 105 12.56 2.93 -7.46
N PRO A 106 13.30 4.05 -7.47
CA PRO A 106 13.45 4.91 -6.29
C PRO A 106 12.21 5.79 -6.09
N VAL A 107 11.15 5.21 -5.54
CA VAL A 107 9.96 5.93 -5.09
C VAL A 107 9.59 5.45 -3.69
N LEU A 108 9.20 6.34 -2.78
CA LEU A 108 8.89 5.99 -1.39
C LEU A 108 7.37 5.94 -1.15
N PRO A 109 6.74 4.75 -1.04
CA PRO A 109 5.29 4.65 -0.87
C PRO A 109 4.85 5.09 0.51
N ILE A 110 3.82 5.93 0.58
CA ILE A 110 3.29 6.45 1.83
C ILE A 110 2.03 5.67 2.23
N ASP A 111 2.22 4.63 3.04
CA ASP A 111 1.10 3.90 3.64
C ASP A 111 0.66 4.53 4.98
N THR A 112 -0.29 3.90 5.66
CA THR A 112 -0.81 4.40 6.94
C THR A 112 0.20 4.33 8.08
N HIS A 113 1.16 3.40 8.04
CA HIS A 113 2.25 3.30 9.00
C HIS A 113 3.30 4.38 8.72
N VAL A 114 3.78 4.47 7.49
CA VAL A 114 4.76 5.47 7.03
C VAL A 114 4.25 6.87 7.34
N ASN A 115 3.01 7.20 6.95
CA ASN A 115 2.38 8.49 7.23
C ASN A 115 2.29 8.81 8.73
N ARG A 116 1.88 7.84 9.56
CA ARG A 116 1.72 8.09 11.00
C ARG A 116 3.07 8.23 11.69
N VAL A 117 4.01 7.36 11.37
CA VAL A 117 5.34 7.32 11.98
C VAL A 117 6.12 8.58 11.60
N SER A 118 6.15 8.96 10.32
CA SER A 118 6.86 10.17 9.87
C SER A 118 6.38 11.42 10.57
N LYS A 119 5.06 11.55 10.73
CA LYS A 119 4.46 12.68 11.42
C LYS A 119 4.78 12.70 12.92
N ARG A 120 4.67 11.56 13.59
CA ARG A 120 4.98 11.47 15.04
C ARG A 120 6.46 11.70 15.33
N LEU A 121 7.35 11.31 14.41
CA LEU A 121 8.78 11.60 14.49
C LEU A 121 9.12 13.07 14.13
N GLY A 122 8.14 13.89 13.74
CA GLY A 122 8.37 15.27 13.35
C GLY A 122 8.99 15.44 11.95
N LEU A 123 9.17 14.34 11.21
CA LEU A 123 9.72 14.37 9.85
C LEU A 123 8.76 15.03 8.87
N VAL A 124 7.45 14.99 9.15
CA VAL A 124 6.38 15.57 8.32
C VAL A 124 5.41 16.33 9.24
N PRO A 125 4.92 17.53 8.86
CA PRO A 125 3.94 18.24 9.66
C PRO A 125 2.68 17.41 9.92
N MET A 126 2.18 17.44 11.16
CA MET A 126 0.95 16.72 11.55
C MET A 126 -0.26 17.11 10.68
N SER A 127 -0.33 18.38 10.28
CA SER A 127 -1.39 18.97 9.47
C SER A 127 -1.37 18.58 7.99
N GLU A 128 -0.23 18.12 7.45
CA GLU A 128 -0.12 17.81 6.02
C GLU A 128 -0.92 16.55 5.68
N LYS A 129 -1.76 16.59 4.65
CA LYS A 129 -2.64 15.48 4.25
C LYS A 129 -2.39 15.01 2.82
N ARG A 130 -1.67 15.79 2.02
CA ARG A 130 -1.45 15.54 0.59
C ARG A 130 -0.35 14.52 0.42
N TYR A 131 -0.68 13.39 -0.21
CA TYR A 131 0.22 12.26 -0.43
C TYR A 131 1.55 12.68 -1.06
N GLU A 132 1.52 13.46 -2.15
CA GLU A 132 2.71 13.86 -2.89
C GLU A 132 3.65 14.77 -2.08
N VAL A 133 3.09 15.63 -1.22
CA VAL A 133 3.91 16.50 -0.36
C VAL A 133 4.61 15.67 0.72
N ILE A 134 3.92 14.69 1.30
CA ILE A 134 4.50 13.78 2.30
C ILE A 134 5.58 12.91 1.65
N ARG A 135 5.31 12.38 0.46
CA ARG A 135 6.26 11.57 -0.31
C ARG A 135 7.52 12.35 -0.63
N SER A 136 7.39 13.49 -1.31
CA SER A 136 8.52 14.33 -1.72
C SER A 136 9.37 14.77 -0.53
N ARG A 137 8.73 15.13 0.59
CA ARG A 137 9.44 15.52 1.81
C ARG A 137 10.21 14.38 2.45
N LEU A 138 9.70 13.15 2.41
CA LEU A 138 10.43 12.00 2.93
C LEU A 138 11.54 11.57 1.97
N GLU A 139 11.28 11.60 0.66
CA GLU A 139 12.28 11.32 -0.38
C GLU A 139 13.47 12.29 -0.31
N SER A 140 13.27 13.54 0.11
CA SER A 140 14.37 14.51 0.29
C SER A 140 15.24 14.27 1.54
N LEU A 141 14.89 13.31 2.40
CA LEU A 141 15.62 13.03 3.66
C LEU A 141 16.54 11.80 3.57
N TYR A 142 16.39 10.98 2.53
CA TYR A 142 17.11 9.72 2.38
C TYR A 142 17.67 9.60 0.97
N ASN A 143 18.70 8.79 0.81
CA ASN A 143 19.20 8.49 -0.53
C ASN A 143 18.21 7.54 -1.26
N PRO A 144 18.05 7.69 -2.58
CA PRO A 144 17.15 6.87 -3.40
C PRO A 144 17.29 5.34 -3.18
N GLU A 145 18.50 4.85 -3.01
CA GLU A 145 18.84 3.45 -2.75
C GLU A 145 18.32 2.92 -1.39
N GLU A 146 18.02 3.82 -0.45
CA GLU A 146 17.56 3.48 0.90
C GLU A 146 16.04 3.35 0.99
N TYR A 147 15.28 3.79 -0.02
CA TYR A 147 13.82 3.92 0.07
C TYR A 147 13.11 2.60 0.42
N PHE A 148 13.62 1.47 -0.07
CA PHE A 148 13.09 0.16 0.33
C PHE A 148 13.27 -0.11 1.83
N ALA A 149 14.48 0.10 2.34
CA ALA A 149 14.80 -0.10 3.74
C ALA A 149 14.00 0.86 4.63
N VAL A 150 13.94 2.14 4.26
CA VAL A 150 13.15 3.17 4.94
C VAL A 150 11.68 2.75 5.01
N HIS A 151 11.07 2.37 3.89
CA HIS A 151 9.67 1.93 3.86
C HIS A 151 9.42 0.75 4.82
N MET A 152 10.27 -0.26 4.79
CA MET A 152 10.16 -1.45 5.64
C MET A 152 10.37 -1.12 7.13
N LEU A 153 11.33 -0.27 7.47
CA LEU A 153 11.60 0.16 8.85
C LEU A 153 10.44 0.96 9.43
N PHE A 154 9.85 1.87 8.65
CA PHE A 154 8.66 2.62 9.09
C PHE A 154 7.45 1.70 9.33
N ILE A 155 7.24 0.71 8.46
CA ILE A 155 6.19 -0.30 8.66
C ILE A 155 6.46 -1.12 9.93
N ALA A 156 7.69 -1.62 10.10
CA ALA A 156 8.07 -2.41 11.27
C ALA A 156 7.87 -1.62 12.58
N LEU A 157 8.39 -0.39 12.63
CA LEU A 157 8.22 0.49 13.79
C LEU A 157 6.74 0.78 14.05
N GLY A 158 5.97 1.09 13.01
CA GLY A 158 4.56 1.42 13.07
C GLY A 158 3.65 0.26 13.50
N ARG A 159 4.04 -0.98 13.20
CA ARG A 159 3.32 -2.20 13.61
C ARG A 159 3.69 -2.61 15.02
N THR A 160 4.98 -2.63 15.33
CA THR A 160 5.49 -3.17 16.60
C THR A 160 5.27 -2.18 17.75
N PHE A 161 5.65 -0.91 17.56
CA PHE A 161 5.72 0.08 18.65
C PHE A 161 4.76 1.25 18.44
N CYS A 162 4.87 1.96 17.30
CA CYS A 162 4.14 3.19 17.01
C CYS A 162 2.74 2.91 16.45
N ARG A 163 1.94 2.14 17.21
CA ARG A 163 0.57 1.74 16.86
C ARG A 163 -0.36 2.94 16.78
N ALA A 164 -1.41 2.85 15.97
CA ALA A 164 -2.38 3.93 15.79
C ALA A 164 -3.03 4.32 17.13
N LEU A 165 -3.51 3.31 17.85
CA LEU A 165 -4.05 3.41 19.21
C LEU A 165 -3.05 2.82 20.20
N LYS A 166 -2.93 3.44 21.38
CA LYS A 166 -2.07 2.99 22.49
C LYS A 166 -0.63 2.63 22.02
N PRO A 167 0.15 3.58 21.48
CA PRO A 167 1.53 3.31 21.07
C PRO A 167 2.39 2.89 22.26
N LEU A 168 3.33 1.98 22.04
CA LEU A 168 4.25 1.48 23.05
C LEU A 168 5.49 2.38 23.18
N CYS A 169 5.28 3.68 23.39
CA CYS A 169 6.35 4.67 23.45
C CYS A 169 7.48 4.31 24.44
N PRO A 170 7.20 3.80 25.66
CA PRO A 170 8.26 3.41 26.60
C PRO A 170 9.20 2.31 26.08
N LYS A 171 8.73 1.46 25.15
CA LYS A 171 9.50 0.36 24.55
C LYS A 171 10.03 0.72 23.15
N CYS A 172 9.71 1.91 22.63
CA CYS A 172 10.06 2.30 21.28
C CYS A 172 11.56 2.62 21.20
N PRO A 173 12.31 2.05 20.25
CA PRO A 173 13.75 2.32 20.11
C PRO A 173 14.05 3.78 19.75
N LEU A 174 13.06 4.52 19.23
CA LEU A 174 13.21 5.94 18.88
C LEU A 174 12.64 6.89 19.94
N ARG A 175 12.32 6.40 21.15
CA ARG A 175 11.65 7.21 22.19
C ARG A 175 12.37 8.53 22.46
N GLU A 176 13.67 8.48 22.73
CA GLU A 176 14.47 9.65 23.11
C GLU A 176 14.59 10.67 21.98
N LEU A 177 14.44 10.23 20.72
CA LEU A 177 14.48 11.08 19.54
C LEU A 177 13.09 11.54 19.07
N CYS A 178 12.02 11.00 19.66
CA CYS A 178 10.66 11.19 19.16
C CYS A 178 9.97 12.36 19.88
N PRO A 179 9.65 13.47 19.18
CA PRO A 179 8.97 14.61 19.80
C PRO A 179 7.57 14.25 20.31
N SER A 180 6.92 13.24 19.71
CA SER A 180 5.61 12.75 20.18
C SER A 180 5.67 11.81 21.38
N ALA A 181 6.87 11.39 21.83
CA ALA A 181 7.02 10.55 23.02
C ALA A 181 7.10 11.39 24.31
N VAL A 182 7.57 12.64 24.21
CA VAL A 182 7.66 13.58 25.33
C VAL A 182 6.25 13.87 25.85
N GLY A 183 5.99 13.53 27.11
CA GLY A 183 4.68 13.72 27.76
C GLY A 183 3.66 12.58 27.54
N TYR A 184 4.02 11.49 26.86
CA TYR A 184 3.14 10.31 26.77
C TYR A 184 3.01 9.65 28.16
N LYS A 185 1.87 9.85 28.82
CA LYS A 185 1.46 9.08 30.01
C LYS A 185 0.64 7.88 29.54
N GLU A 186 1.13 6.67 29.84
CA GLU A 186 0.41 5.44 29.55
C GLU A 186 -0.92 5.48 30.33
N LYS A 187 -2.06 5.55 29.63
CA LYS A 187 -3.37 5.43 30.28
C LYS A 187 -3.51 4.00 30.76
N SER A 188 -3.60 3.80 32.07
CA SER A 188 -3.84 2.49 32.69
C SER A 188 -4.98 1.75 31.97
N PRO A 189 -4.88 0.42 31.78
CA PRO A 189 -5.99 -0.34 31.24
C PRO A 189 -7.19 -0.18 32.19
N GLN A 190 -8.30 0.34 31.67
CA GLN A 190 -9.63 0.10 32.23
C GLN A 190 -10.07 -1.31 31.83
#